data_AF-A0A7Y1UQT5-F1
#
_entry.id   AF-A0A7Y1UQT5-F1
#
_cell.length_a   1.000
_cell.length_b   1.000
_cell.length_c   1.000
_cell.angle_alpha   90.00
_cell.angle_beta   90.00
_cell.angle_gamma   90.00
#
_symmetry.space_group_name_H-M   'P 1'
#
loop_
_entity.id
_entity.type
_entity.pdbx_description
1 polymer ?
#
loop_
_entity_poly.entity_id
_entity_poly.type
_entity_poly.pdbx_seq_one_letter_code
_entity_poly.pdbx_strand_id
1 'polypeptide(L)'
;MPVRIDNTPNPNALKFTVGVDVGGPKTFIPTQETDDPMANALFQLEGITSVFMTANFVTLTKAPEVEWGAIAPAAQAILEETFGA
;
A
#
# COMPACT_ATOMS: atom_id res chain seq x y z
N MET A 1 0.85 16.46 2.00
CA MET A 1 0.77 16.44 0.51
C MET A 1 -0.18 15.29 0.13
N PRO A 2 -1.00 15.40 -0.93
CA PRO A 2 -1.90 14.31 -1.28
C PRO A 2 -1.10 13.09 -1.76
N VAL A 3 -1.55 11.88 -1.40
CA VAL A 3 -0.94 10.64 -1.86
C VAL A 3 -1.21 10.49 -3.35
N ARG A 4 -0.15 10.24 -4.14
CA ARG A 4 -0.25 10.07 -5.59
C ARG A 4 -0.26 8.60 -5.97
N ILE A 5 -1.24 8.19 -6.76
CA ILE A 5 -1.34 6.83 -7.29
C ILE A 5 -0.74 6.81 -8.70
N ASP A 6 0.26 5.97 -8.94
CA ASP A 6 0.81 5.69 -10.26
C ASP A 6 0.58 4.21 -10.61
N ASN A 7 0.21 3.95 -11.87
CA ASN A 7 0.12 2.60 -12.40
C ASN A 7 1.52 2.00 -12.58
N THR A 8 1.64 0.71 -12.30
CA THR A 8 2.85 -0.07 -12.63
C THR A 8 2.59 -0.91 -13.89
N PRO A 9 3.63 -1.45 -14.54
CA PRO A 9 3.44 -2.41 -15.64
C PRO A 9 2.66 -3.67 -15.22
N ASN A 10 2.61 -3.96 -13.92
CA ASN A 10 1.82 -5.05 -13.36
C ASN A 10 0.40 -4.53 -13.02
N PRO A 11 -0.67 -5.00 -13.70
CA PRO A 11 -2.05 -4.56 -13.41
C PRO A 11 -2.52 -4.89 -11.99
N ASN A 12 -1.86 -5.86 -11.35
CA ASN A 12 -2.14 -6.24 -9.97
C ASN A 12 -1.34 -5.44 -8.95
N ALA A 13 -0.53 -4.46 -9.37
CA ALA A 13 0.24 -3.61 -8.47
C ALA A 13 0.04 -2.12 -8.76
N LEU A 14 -0.25 -1.36 -7.70
CA LEU A 14 -0.33 0.10 -7.73
C LEU A 14 0.72 0.70 -6.81
N LYS A 15 1.35 1.78 -7.27
CA LYS A 15 2.33 2.53 -6.50
C LYS A 15 1.68 3.79 -5.92
N PHE A 16 1.79 3.95 -4.61
CA PHE A 16 1.29 5.09 -3.84
C PHE A 16 2.49 5.89 -3.35
N THR A 17 2.70 7.08 -3.90
CA THR A 17 3.76 8.00 -3.49
C THR A 17 3.21 8.96 -2.44
N VAL A 18 3.71 8.86 -1.22
CA VAL A 18 3.26 9.67 -0.07
C VAL A 18 4.07 10.96 0.08
N GLY A 19 5.27 11.01 -0.53
CA GLY A 19 6.12 12.21 -0.54
C GLY A 19 6.93 12.47 0.74
N VAL A 20 6.77 11.62 1.75
CA VAL A 20 7.60 11.58 2.97
C VAL A 20 8.41 10.29 3.01
N ASP A 21 9.48 10.25 3.80
CA ASP A 21 10.26 9.02 3.99
C ASP A 21 9.43 7.99 4.77
N VAL A 22 9.08 6.89 4.10
CA VAL A 22 8.35 5.76 4.70
C VAL A 22 9.31 4.76 5.35
N GLY A 23 10.62 4.87 5.07
CA GLY A 23 11.60 3.87 5.44
C GLY A 23 11.55 2.62 4.57
N GLY A 24 12.63 1.85 4.54
CA GLY A 24 12.71 0.62 3.74
C GLY A 24 14.09 0.41 3.10
N PRO A 25 14.22 -0.60 2.21
CA PRO A 25 13.15 -1.42 1.63
C PRO A 25 12.59 -2.45 2.62
N LYS A 26 11.27 -2.52 2.74
CA LYS A 26 10.54 -3.55 3.50
C LYS A 26 9.41 -4.11 2.65
N THR A 27 9.19 -5.42 2.79
CA THR A 27 8.05 -6.10 2.18
C THR A 27 7.28 -6.79 3.29
N PHE A 28 5.97 -6.57 3.32
CA PHE A 28 5.05 -7.29 4.16
C PHE A 28 4.19 -8.21 3.29
N ILE A 29 3.87 -9.38 3.85
CA ILE A 29 2.92 -10.32 3.28
C ILE A 29 1.95 -10.74 4.39
N PRO A 30 0.66 -11.01 4.07
CA PRO A 30 -0.35 -11.34 5.08
C PRO A 30 0.00 -12.55 5.96
N THR A 31 0.87 -13.44 5.47
CA THR A 31 1.32 -14.64 6.18
C THR A 31 2.45 -14.40 7.17
N GLN A 32 3.03 -13.20 7.20
CA GLN A 32 4.06 -12.80 8.14
C GLN A 32 3.45 -11.87 9.20
N GLU A 33 3.68 -12.18 10.46
CA GLU A 33 3.35 -11.26 11.56
C GLU A 33 4.17 -9.98 11.40
N THR A 34 3.50 -8.84 11.54
CA THR A 34 4.12 -7.52 11.49
C THR A 34 3.55 -6.61 12.57
N ASP A 35 4.45 -5.92 13.28
CA ASP A 35 4.08 -4.88 14.25
C ASP A 35 3.78 -3.53 13.58
N ASP A 36 3.86 -3.46 12.25
CA ASP A 36 3.60 -2.23 11.50
C ASP A 36 2.08 -1.98 11.38
N PRO A 37 1.53 -0.94 12.03
CA PRO A 37 0.08 -0.70 12.05
C PRO A 37 -0.47 -0.37 10.66
N MET A 38 0.34 0.24 9.78
CA MET A 38 -0.06 0.57 8.42
C MET A 38 -0.14 -0.68 7.56
N ALA A 39 0.83 -1.59 7.67
CA ALA A 39 0.76 -2.88 6.98
C ALA A 39 -0.48 -3.68 7.42
N ASN A 40 -0.76 -3.74 8.72
CA ASN A 40 -1.94 -4.42 9.26
C ASN A 40 -3.26 -3.79 8.75
N ALA A 41 -3.35 -2.47 8.72
CA ALA A 41 -4.53 -1.77 8.19
C ALA A 41 -4.73 -2.04 6.69
N LEU A 42 -3.66 -2.06 5.90
CA LEU A 42 -3.74 -2.40 4.48
C LEU A 42 -4.13 -3.86 4.24
N PHE A 43 -3.70 -4.79 5.10
CA PHE A 43 -4.11 -6.20 5.02
C PHE A 43 -5.57 -6.43 5.44
N GLN A 44 -6.23 -5.47 6.10
CA GLN A 44 -7.68 -5.52 6.30
C GLN A 44 -8.45 -5.30 4.97
N LEU A 45 -7.79 -4.74 3.94
CA LEU A 45 -8.38 -4.63 2.61
C LEU A 45 -8.34 -6.02 1.94
N GLU A 46 -9.52 -6.62 1.79
CA GLU A 46 -9.65 -7.93 1.16
C GLU A 46 -9.01 -7.94 -0.24
N GLY A 47 -8.15 -8.91 -0.46
CA GLY A 47 -7.46 -9.08 -1.74
C GLY A 47 -6.04 -8.50 -1.80
N ILE A 48 -5.54 -7.80 -0.77
CA ILE A 48 -4.12 -7.41 -0.73
C ILE A 48 -3.25 -8.64 -0.44
N THR A 49 -2.26 -8.88 -1.28
CA THR A 49 -1.33 -10.03 -1.18
C THR A 49 0.07 -9.62 -0.77
N SER A 50 0.46 -8.37 -1.00
CA SER A 50 1.75 -7.86 -0.57
C SER A 50 1.76 -6.33 -0.48
N VAL A 51 2.49 -5.82 0.51
CA VAL A 51 2.78 -4.39 0.69
C VAL A 51 4.29 -4.21 0.63
N PHE A 52 4.78 -3.43 -0.32
CA PHE A 52 6.19 -3.09 -0.44
C PHE A 52 6.38 -1.60 -0.19
N MET A 53 7.25 -1.22 0.74
CA MET A 53 7.52 0.18 1.04
C MET A 53 9.02 0.48 0.91
N THR A 54 9.35 1.61 0.30
CA THR A 54 10.73 2.06 0.16
C THR A 54 10.78 3.56 -0.11
N ALA A 55 11.81 4.22 0.41
CA ALA A 55 12.07 5.64 0.26
C ALA A 55 10.82 6.48 0.52
N ASN A 56 10.12 6.92 -0.51
CA ASN A 56 8.95 7.79 -0.41
C ASN A 56 7.65 7.22 -1.00
N PHE A 57 7.59 5.91 -1.24
CA PHE A 57 6.42 5.26 -1.83
C PHE A 57 6.14 3.88 -1.27
N VAL A 58 4.88 3.47 -1.40
CA VAL A 58 4.35 2.17 -1.02
C VAL A 58 3.70 1.55 -2.25
N THR A 59 4.11 0.37 -2.64
CA THR A 59 3.50 -0.44 -3.68
C THR A 59 2.61 -1.49 -3.05
N LEU A 60 1.33 -1.51 -3.42
CA LEU A 60 0.39 -2.55 -3.02
C LEU A 60 0.21 -3.53 -4.16
N THR A 61 0.24 -4.81 -3.84
CA THR A 61 -0.10 -5.90 -4.77
C THR A 61 -1.40 -6.53 -4.31
N LYS A 62 -2.34 -6.69 -5.23
CA LYS A 62 -3.62 -7.37 -5.00
C LYS A 62 -3.66 -8.74 -5.67
N ALA A 63 -4.64 -9.54 -5.29
CA ALA A 63 -5.01 -10.76 -5.99
C ALA A 63 -5.60 -10.41 -7.38
N PRO A 64 -5.40 -11.27 -8.39
CA PRO A 64 -5.91 -11.04 -9.74
C PRO A 64 -7.44 -10.94 -9.81
N GLU A 65 -8.14 -11.58 -8.88
CA GLU A 65 -9.60 -11.72 -8.84
C GLU A 65 -10.32 -10.48 -8.25
N VAL A 66 -9.56 -9.56 -7.67
CA VAL A 66 -10.10 -8.39 -6.95
C VAL A 66 -9.84 -7.13 -7.77
N GLU A 67 -10.73 -6.14 -7.68
CA GLU A 67 -10.62 -4.87 -8.41
C GLU A 67 -10.09 -3.74 -7.54
N TRP A 68 -9.31 -2.83 -8.13
CA TRP A 68 -8.76 -1.67 -7.41
C TRP A 68 -9.81 -0.62 -7.04
N GLY A 69 -11.02 -0.67 -7.60
CA GLY A 69 -12.03 0.39 -7.48
C GLY A 69 -12.37 0.77 -6.03
N ALA A 70 -12.48 -0.20 -5.13
CA ALA A 70 -12.70 0.04 -3.70
C ALA A 70 -11.40 0.07 -2.88
N ILE A 71 -10.40 -0.72 -3.29
CA ILE A 71 -9.13 -0.84 -2.56
C ILE A 71 -8.29 0.44 -2.67
N ALA A 72 -8.14 1.00 -3.87
CA ALA A 72 -7.29 2.16 -4.11
C ALA A 72 -7.67 3.39 -3.25
N PRO A 73 -8.95 3.83 -3.17
CA PRO A 73 -9.31 4.96 -2.31
C PRO A 73 -9.16 4.63 -0.82
N ALA A 74 -9.45 3.40 -0.39
CA ALA A 74 -9.28 2.99 1.01
C ALA A 74 -7.80 2.94 1.42
N ALA A 75 -6.95 2.36 0.57
CA ALA A 75 -5.50 2.34 0.74
C ALA A 75 -4.91 3.75 0.77
N GLN A 76 -5.38 4.63 -0.11
CA GLN A 76 -4.96 6.03 -0.12
C GLN A 76 -5.28 6.71 1.22
N ALA A 77 -6.50 6.54 1.74
CA ALA A 77 -6.89 7.12 3.03
C ALA A 77 -6.03 6.60 4.19
N ILE A 78 -5.71 5.31 4.24
CA ILE A 78 -4.84 4.71 5.26
C ILE A 78 -3.43 5.29 5.20
N LEU A 79 -2.87 5.43 3.98
CA LEU A 79 -1.55 6.01 3.78
C LEU A 79 -1.53 7.51 4.11
N GLU A 80 -2.60 8.23 3.80
CA GLU A 80 -2.77 9.63 4.19
C GLU A 80 -2.92 9.79 5.71
N GLU A 81 -3.58 8.87 6.42
CA GLU A 81 -3.67 8.94 7.88
C GLU A 81 -2.33 8.59 8.56
N THR A 82 -1.59 7.63 7.99
CA THR A 82 -0.31 7.18 8.53
C THR A 82 0.81 8.20 8.28
N PHE A 83 0.86 8.77 7.07
CA PHE A 83 1.96 9.59 6.58
C PHE A 83 1.57 11.04 6.28
N GLY A 84 0.28 11.39 6.38
CA GLY A 84 -0.19 12.75 6.27
C GLY A 84 0.23 13.55 7.50
N ALA A 85 1.15 14.47 7.27
CA ALA A 85 1.41 15.60 8.16
C ALA A 85 0.39 16.72 7.91
#